data_AF-A0A3L6JS28-F1
#
_entry.id   AF-A0A3L6JS28-F1
#
_cell.length_a   1.000
_cell.length_b   1.000
_cell.length_c   1.000
_cell.angle_alpha   90.00
_cell.angle_beta   90.00
_cell.angle_gamma   90.00
#
_symmetry.space_group_name_H-M   'P 1'
#
loop_
_entity.id
_entity.type
_entity.pdbx_description
1 polymer ?
#
loop_
_entity_poly.entity_id
_entity_poly.type
_entity_poly.pdbx_seq_one_letter_code
_entity_poly.pdbx_strand_id
1 'polypeptide(L)'
;MERRLEEIISLFRTKGATSPEKALTPEELGLPSIVKQFARSPMGALSPFIEVDGKFYLSEEKLPRLYEMLSAGPPLVPPWVKHTARVPRGFLRYRVLMLLKEQAMSGSEIASRIEQEASGRWRPSPGSLYPLLSDLKGRGFAEELPLVDGTKRYRLTELGQKFLQEEDQVASQMREKLESGMFRFPPFFNLPDELHFLIENARRMFAALFALAGELSESPDPDRTAELERLMRSTADKLEQLLEGPEK
;
A
#
# COMPACT_ATOMS: atom_id res chain seq x y z
N MET A 1 23.00 -4.67 5.28
CA MET A 1 21.68 -5.25 5.63
C MET A 1 21.61 -6.72 5.23
N GLU A 2 21.85 -7.07 3.95
CA GLU A 2 21.87 -8.47 3.46
C GLU A 2 22.80 -9.39 4.25
N ARG A 3 24.03 -8.93 4.56
CA ARG A 3 25.02 -9.72 5.30
C ARG A 3 24.54 -10.15 6.71
N ARG A 4 23.89 -9.25 7.47
CA ARG A 4 23.31 -9.57 8.79
C ARG A 4 22.09 -10.50 8.68
N LEU A 5 21.29 -10.37 7.61
CA LEU A 5 20.12 -11.22 7.40
C LEU A 5 20.54 -12.67 7.11
N GLU A 6 21.52 -12.87 6.23
CA GLU A 6 22.08 -14.19 5.92
C GLU A 6 22.70 -14.86 7.16
N GLU A 7 23.38 -14.09 8.01
CA GLU A 7 23.92 -14.58 9.28
C GLU A 7 22.80 -15.10 10.21
N ILE A 8 21.70 -14.37 10.33
CA ILE A 8 20.54 -14.79 11.15
C ILE A 8 19.86 -16.01 10.51
N ILE A 9 19.63 -16.03 9.19
CA ILE A 9 19.04 -17.18 8.48
C ILE A 9 19.90 -18.44 8.71
N SER A 10 21.22 -18.30 8.56
CA SER A 10 22.17 -19.39 8.82
C SER A 10 22.08 -19.90 10.25
N LEU A 11 21.96 -19.00 11.24
CA LEU A 11 21.80 -19.35 12.65
C LEU A 11 20.57 -20.22 12.92
N PHE A 12 19.42 -19.87 12.34
CA PHE A 12 18.20 -20.68 12.44
C PHE A 12 18.37 -22.07 11.79
N ARG A 13 19.01 -22.13 10.60
CA ARG A 13 19.27 -23.39 9.90
C ARG A 13 20.22 -24.30 10.68
N THR A 14 21.33 -23.77 11.18
CA THR A 14 22.31 -24.53 11.95
C THR A 14 21.73 -25.04 13.28
N LYS A 15 20.89 -24.24 13.93
CA LYS A 15 20.20 -24.65 15.16
C LYS A 15 18.94 -25.49 14.91
N GLY A 16 18.59 -25.74 13.64
CA GLY A 16 17.46 -26.58 13.25
C GLY A 16 16.08 -25.96 13.47
N ALA A 17 16.00 -24.67 13.81
CA ALA A 17 14.76 -23.95 14.09
C ALA A 17 14.07 -23.52 12.79
N THR A 18 13.65 -24.47 11.97
CA THR A 18 13.06 -24.23 10.63
C THR A 18 11.60 -24.66 10.51
N SER A 19 10.97 -25.07 11.61
CA SER A 19 9.56 -25.42 11.66
C SER A 19 8.97 -25.08 13.04
N PRO A 20 7.63 -24.96 13.17
CA PRO A 20 6.99 -24.62 14.45
C PRO A 20 7.37 -25.57 15.59
N GLU A 21 7.51 -26.85 15.30
CA GLU A 21 7.82 -27.90 16.29
C GLU A 21 9.29 -27.82 16.75
N LYS A 22 10.14 -27.21 15.93
CA LYS A 22 11.57 -27.01 16.19
C LYS A 22 11.88 -25.58 16.61
N ALA A 23 10.87 -24.76 16.91
CA ALA A 23 11.08 -23.38 17.31
C ALA A 23 11.94 -23.33 18.59
N LEU A 24 12.86 -22.37 18.63
CA LEU A 24 13.79 -22.17 19.74
C LEU A 24 13.57 -20.80 20.37
N THR A 25 13.86 -20.67 21.66
CA THR A 25 13.83 -19.37 22.33
C THR A 25 14.84 -18.41 21.71
N PRO A 26 14.61 -17.10 21.78
CA PRO A 26 15.58 -16.13 21.30
C PRO A 26 16.95 -16.23 21.95
N GLU A 27 16.99 -16.65 23.22
CA GLU A 27 18.21 -16.84 23.99
C GLU A 27 18.98 -18.06 23.48
N GLU A 28 18.28 -19.17 23.19
CA GLU A 28 18.85 -20.35 22.54
C GLU A 28 19.34 -20.05 21.13
N LEU A 29 18.69 -19.14 20.41
CA LEU A 29 19.09 -18.71 19.08
C LEU A 29 20.21 -17.68 19.12
N GLY A 30 20.29 -16.83 20.14
CA GLY A 30 21.19 -15.68 20.20
C GLY A 30 20.66 -14.51 19.35
N LEU A 31 19.34 -14.33 19.29
CA LEU A 31 18.72 -13.31 18.45
C LEU A 31 18.90 -11.90 19.02
N PRO A 32 19.27 -10.92 18.19
CA PRO A 32 19.22 -9.52 18.55
C PRO A 32 17.78 -9.06 18.85
N SER A 33 17.64 -8.07 19.74
CA SER A 33 16.33 -7.52 20.15
C SER A 33 15.51 -6.98 18.98
N ILE A 34 16.15 -6.49 17.91
CA ILE A 34 15.45 -5.97 16.73
C ILE A 34 14.62 -7.03 16.01
N VAL A 35 15.06 -8.30 16.02
CA VAL A 35 14.32 -9.40 15.38
C VAL A 35 13.01 -9.66 16.13
N LYS A 36 13.04 -9.60 17.47
CA LYS A 36 11.85 -9.70 18.33
C LYS A 36 10.88 -8.55 18.06
N GLN A 37 11.41 -7.32 18.01
CA GLN A 37 10.59 -6.11 17.78
C GLN A 37 9.97 -6.10 16.38
N PHE A 38 10.73 -6.51 15.36
CA PHE A 38 10.26 -6.58 13.98
C PHE A 38 9.14 -7.61 13.81
N ALA A 39 9.34 -8.83 14.32
CA ALA A 39 8.35 -9.90 14.25
C ALA A 39 7.02 -9.54 14.94
N ARG A 40 7.09 -8.70 15.99
CA ARG A 40 5.92 -8.21 16.74
C ARG A 40 5.32 -6.91 16.19
N SER A 41 5.94 -6.29 15.19
CA SER A 41 5.46 -5.04 14.58
C SER A 41 4.33 -5.32 13.56
N PRO A 42 3.57 -4.29 13.12
CA PRO A 42 2.64 -4.43 11.99
C PRO A 42 3.29 -4.94 10.69
N MET A 43 4.62 -4.83 10.57
CA MET A 43 5.40 -5.36 9.45
C MET A 43 5.89 -6.80 9.68
N GLY A 44 5.70 -7.35 10.88
CA GLY A 44 6.12 -8.71 11.25
C GLY A 44 5.49 -9.82 10.41
N ALA A 45 4.35 -9.58 9.77
CA ALA A 45 3.75 -10.51 8.81
C ALA A 45 4.68 -10.81 7.61
N LEU A 46 5.58 -9.88 7.27
CA LEU A 46 6.58 -9.98 6.21
C LEU A 46 7.88 -10.63 6.68
N SER A 47 8.05 -10.84 7.99
CA SER A 47 9.20 -11.52 8.56
C SER A 47 9.20 -13.01 8.17
N PRO A 48 10.36 -13.58 7.79
CA PRO A 48 10.53 -15.02 7.66
C PRO A 48 10.74 -15.68 9.04
N PHE A 49 11.03 -14.90 10.09
CA PHE A 49 11.17 -15.36 11.46
C PHE A 49 9.82 -15.27 12.15
N ILE A 50 9.23 -16.41 12.49
CA ILE A 50 7.87 -16.54 13.00
C ILE A 50 7.91 -16.89 14.48
N GLU A 51 7.16 -16.15 15.29
CA GLU A 51 7.01 -16.40 16.73
C GLU A 51 5.86 -17.39 17.00
N VAL A 52 6.12 -18.41 17.81
CA VAL A 52 5.15 -19.39 18.34
C VAL A 52 5.48 -19.61 19.81
N ASP A 53 4.55 -19.25 20.70
CA ASP A 53 4.70 -19.43 22.16
C ASP A 53 6.01 -18.87 22.74
N GLY A 54 6.45 -17.71 22.25
CA GLY A 54 7.69 -17.05 22.68
C GLY A 54 8.97 -17.64 22.09
N LYS A 55 8.86 -18.65 21.23
CA LYS A 55 9.96 -19.26 20.46
C LYS A 55 9.87 -18.82 19.00
N PHE A 56 10.99 -18.90 18.29
CA PHE A 56 11.08 -18.48 16.89
C PHE A 56 11.51 -19.65 16.01
N TYR A 57 10.97 -19.69 14.79
CA TYR A 57 11.48 -20.52 13.71
C TYR A 57 11.57 -19.73 12.40
N LEU A 58 12.44 -20.19 11.50
CA LEU A 58 12.58 -19.68 10.15
C LEU A 58 11.59 -20.38 9.22
N SER A 59 10.74 -19.60 8.55
CA SER A 59 9.90 -20.07 7.45
C SER A 59 10.65 -19.91 6.12
N GLU A 60 11.18 -21.01 5.60
CA GLU A 60 11.86 -21.07 4.30
C GLU A 60 10.92 -20.63 3.16
N GLU A 61 9.62 -20.92 3.26
CA GLU A 61 8.61 -20.52 2.27
C GLU A 61 8.47 -19.00 2.11
N LYS A 62 8.80 -18.23 3.17
CA LYS A 62 8.73 -16.76 3.13
C LYS A 62 10.01 -16.11 2.61
N LEU A 63 11.12 -16.85 2.49
CA LEU A 63 12.40 -16.30 2.05
C LEU A 63 12.38 -15.78 0.61
N PRO A 64 11.83 -16.49 -0.40
CA PRO A 64 11.80 -15.97 -1.77
C PRO A 64 11.14 -14.59 -1.86
N ARG A 65 10.05 -14.39 -1.13
CA ARG A 65 9.32 -13.11 -1.06
C ARG A 65 10.13 -12.02 -0.36
N LEU A 66 10.86 -12.36 0.71
CA LEU A 66 11.75 -11.41 1.38
C LEU A 66 12.91 -10.98 0.47
N TYR A 67 13.53 -11.92 -0.24
CA TYR A 67 14.62 -11.61 -1.18
C TYR A 67 14.12 -10.76 -2.35
N GLU A 68 12.95 -11.08 -2.90
CA GLU A 68 12.27 -10.25 -3.89
C GLU A 68 12.03 -8.83 -3.34
N MET A 69 11.56 -8.71 -2.09
CA MET A 69 11.31 -7.44 -1.42
C MET A 69 12.59 -6.61 -1.17
N LEU A 70 13.69 -7.26 -0.83
CA LEU A 70 14.98 -6.57 -0.61
C LEU A 70 15.61 -6.14 -1.94
N SER A 71 15.46 -6.96 -2.98
CA SER A 71 16.02 -6.72 -4.32
C SER A 71 15.20 -5.69 -5.13
N ALA A 72 13.87 -5.77 -5.08
CA ALA A 72 12.95 -4.91 -5.83
C ALA A 72 12.32 -3.79 -4.99
N GLY A 73 12.54 -3.81 -3.66
CA GLY A 73 11.80 -2.97 -2.71
C GLY A 73 10.45 -3.56 -2.29
N PRO A 74 9.88 -3.11 -1.15
CA PRO A 74 8.51 -3.48 -0.80
C PRO A 74 7.57 -3.13 -1.95
N PRO A 75 6.73 -4.07 -2.44
CA PRO A 75 5.67 -3.69 -3.35
C PRO A 75 4.84 -2.63 -2.64
N LEU A 76 4.61 -1.49 -3.32
CA LEU A 76 3.86 -0.37 -2.77
C LEU A 76 2.49 -0.82 -2.23
N VAL A 77 1.96 -1.94 -2.74
CA VAL A 77 0.76 -2.62 -2.26
C VAL A 77 0.94 -4.16 -2.37
N PRO A 78 0.89 -4.93 -1.27
CA PRO A 78 0.91 -6.40 -1.34
C PRO A 78 -0.24 -6.94 -2.21
N PRO A 79 -0.09 -8.09 -2.92
CA PRO A 79 -1.13 -8.62 -3.82
C PRO A 79 -2.51 -8.82 -3.19
N TRP A 80 -2.57 -9.21 -1.91
CA TRP A 80 -3.82 -9.36 -1.16
C TRP A 80 -4.46 -8.01 -0.74
N VAL A 81 -3.69 -6.92 -0.78
CA VAL A 81 -4.17 -5.56 -0.56
C VAL A 81 -4.82 -4.97 -1.81
N LYS A 82 -4.59 -5.55 -3.01
CA LYS A 82 -5.24 -5.09 -4.26
C LYS A 82 -6.76 -5.04 -4.20
N HIS A 83 -7.39 -5.84 -3.33
CA HIS A 83 -8.84 -5.85 -3.10
C HIS A 83 -9.26 -5.24 -1.74
N THR A 84 -8.31 -4.94 -0.85
CA THR A 84 -8.57 -4.45 0.52
C THR A 84 -7.95 -3.09 0.81
N ALA A 85 -7.35 -2.42 -0.20
CA ALA A 85 -7.03 -1.01 -0.15
C ALA A 85 -8.25 -0.29 0.43
N ARG A 86 -8.06 0.45 1.54
CA ARG A 86 -9.14 1.05 2.32
C ARG A 86 -9.70 2.23 1.53
N VAL A 87 -10.42 1.92 0.47
CA VAL A 87 -11.06 2.87 -0.42
C VAL A 87 -12.19 3.54 0.36
N PRO A 88 -12.25 4.89 0.41
CA PRO A 88 -13.32 5.58 1.11
C PRO A 88 -14.70 5.11 0.66
N ARG A 89 -15.65 5.05 1.59
CA ARG A 89 -17.04 4.74 1.26
C ARG A 89 -17.54 5.73 0.20
N GLY A 90 -18.21 5.22 -0.84
CA GLY A 90 -18.72 6.03 -1.95
C GLY A 90 -17.73 6.27 -3.10
N PHE A 91 -16.43 6.06 -2.90
CA PHE A 91 -15.43 6.31 -3.94
C PHE A 91 -15.59 5.39 -5.17
N LEU A 92 -15.88 4.10 -4.96
CA LEU A 92 -16.15 3.18 -6.06
C LEU A 92 -17.37 3.62 -6.89
N ARG A 93 -18.44 4.11 -6.24
CA ARG A 93 -19.63 4.65 -6.92
C ARG A 93 -19.25 5.83 -7.81
N TYR A 94 -18.54 6.80 -7.24
CA TYR A 94 -18.08 7.97 -7.98
C TYR A 94 -17.25 7.58 -9.22
N ARG A 95 -16.26 6.69 -9.06
CA ARG A 95 -15.42 6.27 -10.20
C ARG A 95 -16.22 5.52 -11.27
N VAL A 96 -17.14 4.64 -10.88
CA VAL A 96 -18.03 3.95 -11.83
C VAL A 96 -18.88 4.94 -12.62
N LEU A 97 -19.49 5.93 -11.96
CA LEU A 97 -20.30 6.96 -12.64
C LEU A 97 -19.46 7.79 -13.62
N MET A 98 -18.25 8.19 -13.23
CA MET A 98 -17.31 8.92 -14.10
C MET A 98 -16.94 8.11 -15.35
N LEU A 99 -16.62 6.82 -15.20
CA LEU A 99 -16.29 5.95 -16.34
C LEU A 99 -17.49 5.76 -17.27
N LEU A 100 -18.69 5.59 -16.70
CA LEU A 100 -19.92 5.45 -17.49
C LEU A 100 -20.36 6.76 -18.17
N LYS A 101 -19.91 7.92 -17.66
CA LYS A 101 -20.06 9.23 -18.33
C LYS A 101 -19.19 9.31 -19.57
N GLU A 102 -17.96 8.78 -19.52
CA GLU A 102 -17.02 8.80 -20.64
C GLU A 102 -17.51 7.92 -21.80
N GLN A 103 -17.90 6.68 -21.52
CA GLN A 103 -18.45 5.77 -22.53
C GLN A 103 -19.19 4.60 -21.89
N ALA A 104 -19.97 3.88 -22.70
CA ALA A 104 -20.61 2.66 -22.25
C ALA A 104 -19.59 1.54 -22.01
N MET A 105 -19.62 0.90 -20.84
CA MET A 105 -18.66 -0.13 -20.43
C MET A 105 -19.34 -1.32 -19.76
N SER A 106 -18.76 -2.50 -19.90
CA SER A 106 -19.05 -3.68 -19.11
C SER A 106 -18.42 -3.61 -17.73
N GLY A 107 -18.89 -4.46 -16.80
CA GLY A 107 -18.30 -4.55 -15.46
C GLY A 107 -16.82 -4.94 -15.47
N SER A 108 -16.39 -5.80 -16.40
CA SER A 108 -14.98 -6.20 -16.53
C SER A 108 -14.10 -5.06 -17.04
N GLU A 109 -14.58 -4.30 -18.04
CA GLU A 109 -13.87 -3.10 -18.54
C GLU A 109 -13.74 -2.04 -17.45
N ILE A 110 -14.80 -1.78 -16.69
CA ILE A 110 -14.77 -0.85 -15.56
C ILE A 110 -13.71 -1.28 -14.55
N ALA A 111 -13.72 -2.55 -14.12
CA ALA A 111 -12.73 -3.05 -13.16
C ALA A 111 -11.29 -2.94 -13.70
N SER A 112 -11.08 -3.22 -14.99
CA SER A 112 -9.77 -3.11 -15.64
C SER A 112 -9.31 -1.67 -15.80
N ARG A 113 -10.22 -0.74 -16.12
CA ARG A 113 -9.88 0.66 -16.24
C ARG A 113 -9.50 1.26 -14.89
N ILE A 114 -10.26 0.90 -13.86
CA ILE A 114 -9.97 1.26 -12.46
C ILE A 114 -8.62 0.65 -12.03
N GLU A 115 -8.29 -0.57 -12.40
CA GLU A 115 -6.96 -1.14 -12.10
C GLU A 115 -5.83 -0.41 -12.83
N GLN A 116 -6.03 -0.05 -14.09
CA GLN A 116 -5.04 0.67 -14.90
C GLN A 116 -4.72 2.05 -14.32
N GLU A 117 -5.75 2.83 -14.03
CA GLU A 117 -5.59 4.17 -13.45
C GLU A 117 -5.06 4.12 -12.01
N ALA A 118 -5.26 3.00 -11.34
CA ALA A 118 -4.67 2.70 -10.04
C ALA A 118 -3.19 2.26 -10.12
N SER A 119 -2.58 2.24 -11.30
CA SER A 119 -1.26 1.64 -11.53
C SER A 119 -1.16 0.20 -10.97
N GLY A 120 -2.23 -0.58 -11.05
CA GLY A 120 -2.32 -1.95 -10.51
C GLY A 120 -2.48 -2.06 -8.98
N ARG A 121 -2.58 -0.93 -8.27
CA ARG A 121 -2.67 -0.88 -6.79
C ARG A 121 -4.04 -1.27 -6.24
N TRP A 122 -5.10 -1.14 -7.03
CA TRP A 122 -6.44 -1.53 -6.62
C TRP A 122 -7.27 -1.99 -7.81
N ARG A 123 -7.99 -3.09 -7.62
CA ARG A 123 -9.02 -3.56 -8.53
C ARG A 123 -10.29 -3.85 -7.73
N PRO A 124 -11.43 -3.24 -8.05
CA PRO A 124 -12.68 -3.52 -7.36
C PRO A 124 -13.08 -4.98 -7.60
N SER A 125 -13.51 -5.64 -6.53
CA SER A 125 -13.94 -7.04 -6.62
C SER A 125 -15.30 -7.13 -7.33
N PRO A 126 -15.61 -8.25 -8.01
CA PRO A 126 -16.95 -8.49 -8.56
C PRO A 126 -18.07 -8.29 -7.54
N GLY A 127 -17.85 -8.73 -6.29
CA GLY A 127 -18.82 -8.59 -5.19
C GLY A 127 -19.07 -7.16 -4.73
N SER A 128 -18.20 -6.21 -5.06
CA SER A 128 -18.44 -4.78 -4.82
C SER A 128 -19.00 -4.06 -6.05
N LEU A 129 -18.57 -4.46 -7.25
CA LEU A 129 -18.88 -3.76 -8.49
C LEU A 129 -20.26 -4.11 -9.04
N TYR A 130 -20.62 -5.40 -9.11
CA TYR A 130 -21.89 -5.79 -9.72
C TYR A 130 -23.11 -5.40 -8.88
N PRO A 131 -23.10 -5.50 -7.53
CA PRO A 131 -24.19 -4.96 -6.72
C PRO A 131 -24.35 -3.45 -6.89
N LEU A 132 -23.25 -2.72 -7.03
CA LEU A 132 -23.28 -1.29 -7.31
C LEU A 132 -23.90 -0.99 -8.68
N LEU A 133 -23.49 -1.68 -9.74
CA LEU A 133 -24.08 -1.51 -11.08
C LEU A 133 -25.59 -1.83 -11.07
N SER A 134 -26.00 -2.85 -10.31
CA SER A 134 -27.41 -3.20 -10.12
C SER A 134 -28.19 -2.10 -9.40
N ASP A 135 -27.63 -1.50 -8.34
CA ASP A 135 -28.23 -0.38 -7.61
C ASP A 135 -28.34 0.87 -8.49
N LEU A 136 -27.27 1.23 -9.23
CA LEU A 136 -27.29 2.36 -10.17
C LEU A 136 -28.36 2.17 -11.25
N LYS A 137 -28.53 0.95 -11.76
CA LYS A 137 -29.60 0.62 -12.71
C LYS A 137 -30.98 0.75 -12.06
N GLY A 138 -31.18 0.15 -10.89
CA GLY A 138 -32.46 0.19 -10.17
C GLY A 138 -32.93 1.60 -9.84
N ARG A 139 -32.00 2.52 -9.61
CA ARG A 139 -32.27 3.95 -9.37
C ARG A 139 -32.39 4.79 -10.65
N GLY A 140 -32.18 4.19 -11.83
CA GLY A 140 -32.22 4.89 -13.11
C GLY A 140 -31.02 5.79 -13.38
N PHE A 141 -29.92 5.68 -12.62
CA PHE A 141 -28.68 6.43 -12.84
C PHE A 141 -27.84 5.83 -13.98
N ALA A 142 -27.94 4.52 -14.20
CA ALA A 142 -27.34 3.85 -15.34
C ALA A 142 -28.38 3.03 -16.08
N GLU A 143 -28.23 2.90 -17.40
CA GLU A 143 -29.02 2.00 -18.23
C GLU A 143 -28.17 0.80 -18.67
N GLU A 144 -28.80 -0.37 -18.76
CA GLU A 144 -28.19 -1.58 -19.33
C GLU A 144 -28.45 -1.59 -20.84
N LEU A 145 -27.39 -1.70 -21.62
CA LEU A 145 -27.44 -1.77 -23.08
C LEU A 145 -27.54 -3.22 -23.58
N PRO A 146 -27.92 -3.43 -24.85
CA PRO A 146 -27.89 -4.75 -25.48
C PRO A 146 -26.54 -5.45 -25.31
N LEU A 147 -26.60 -6.78 -25.31
CA LEU A 147 -25.41 -7.63 -25.24
C LEU A 147 -24.50 -7.36 -26.44
N VAL A 148 -23.23 -7.08 -26.16
CA VAL A 148 -22.16 -7.05 -27.15
C VAL A 148 -21.23 -8.20 -26.80
N ASP A 149 -21.04 -9.14 -27.72
CA ASP A 149 -20.23 -10.34 -27.51
C ASP A 149 -20.61 -11.11 -26.22
N GLY A 150 -21.91 -11.25 -25.97
CA GLY A 150 -22.45 -11.93 -24.78
C GLY A 150 -22.26 -11.18 -23.46
N THR A 151 -21.75 -9.95 -23.51
CA THR A 151 -21.45 -9.14 -22.32
C THR A 151 -22.39 -7.95 -22.20
N LYS A 152 -22.95 -7.73 -21.00
CA LYS A 152 -23.79 -6.57 -20.68
C LYS A 152 -22.92 -5.33 -20.52
N ARG A 153 -23.30 -4.25 -21.21
CA ARG A 153 -22.67 -2.92 -21.06
C ARG A 153 -23.65 -1.98 -20.36
N TYR A 154 -23.11 -1.03 -19.64
CA TYR A 154 -23.87 0.00 -18.95
C TYR A 154 -23.51 1.37 -19.52
N ARG A 155 -24.44 2.31 -19.49
CA ARG A 155 -24.22 3.71 -19.84
C ARG A 155 -24.84 4.61 -18.78
N LEU A 156 -24.24 5.76 -18.52
CA LEU A 156 -24.83 6.75 -17.64
C LEU A 156 -26.06 7.41 -18.29
N THR A 157 -27.15 7.51 -17.54
CA THR A 157 -28.37 8.21 -18.00
C THR A 157 -28.27 9.72 -17.74
N GLU A 158 -29.22 10.50 -18.25
CA GLU A 158 -29.34 11.93 -17.91
C GLU A 158 -29.54 12.15 -16.39
N LEU A 159 -30.34 11.29 -15.75
CA LEU A 159 -30.53 11.32 -14.29
C LEU A 159 -29.22 11.02 -13.56
N GLY A 160 -28.46 10.04 -14.05
CA GLY A 160 -27.14 9.72 -13.51
C GLY A 160 -26.12 10.84 -13.69
N GLN A 161 -26.19 11.59 -14.79
CA GLN A 161 -25.34 12.75 -15.01
C GLN A 161 -25.63 13.87 -14.01
N LYS A 162 -26.92 14.16 -13.74
CA LYS A 162 -27.32 15.13 -12.71
C LYS A 162 -26.87 14.69 -11.31
N PHE A 163 -27.10 13.43 -10.97
CA PHE A 163 -26.64 12.85 -9.71
C PHE A 163 -25.11 12.94 -9.54
N LEU A 164 -24.35 12.68 -10.61
CA LEU A 164 -22.90 12.81 -10.59
C LEU A 164 -22.43 14.26 -10.37
N GLN A 165 -23.13 15.24 -10.96
CA GLN A 165 -22.84 16.67 -10.74
C GLN A 165 -23.12 17.10 -9.29
N GLU A 166 -24.18 16.58 -8.68
CA GLU A 166 -24.50 16.81 -7.27
C GLU A 166 -23.48 16.14 -6.32
N GLU A 167 -23.02 14.93 -6.66
CA GLU A 167 -21.94 14.24 -5.91
C GLU A 167 -20.56 14.89 -6.09
N ASP A 168 -20.32 15.71 -7.12
CA ASP A 168 -19.01 16.32 -7.40
C ASP A 168 -18.58 17.30 -6.27
N GLN A 169 -19.55 17.91 -5.57
CA GLN A 169 -19.28 18.70 -4.37
C GLN A 169 -18.83 17.83 -3.18
N VAL A 170 -19.34 16.60 -3.08
CA VAL A 170 -18.93 15.62 -2.06
C VAL A 170 -17.60 14.97 -2.45
N ALA A 171 -17.36 14.73 -3.75
CA ALA A 171 -16.10 14.25 -4.29
C ALA A 171 -14.97 15.27 -4.08
N SER A 172 -15.27 16.57 -4.14
CA SER A 172 -14.34 17.65 -3.80
C SER A 172 -13.88 17.57 -2.33
N GLN A 173 -14.80 17.32 -1.40
CA GLN A 173 -14.47 17.09 0.03
C GLN A 173 -13.72 15.76 0.25
N MET A 174 -14.01 14.72 -0.55
CA MET A 174 -13.23 13.48 -0.52
C MET A 174 -11.81 13.68 -1.06
N ARG A 175 -11.64 14.50 -2.09
CA ARG A 175 -10.34 14.88 -2.68
C ARG A 175 -9.49 15.64 -1.66
N GLU A 176 -10.08 16.59 -0.94
CA GLU A 176 -9.44 17.33 0.16
C GLU A 176 -9.03 16.40 1.33
N LYS A 177 -9.89 15.46 1.73
CA LYS A 177 -9.56 14.46 2.77
C LYS A 177 -8.48 13.46 2.30
N LEU A 178 -8.43 13.16 1.01
CA LEU A 178 -7.37 12.38 0.38
C LEU A 178 -6.02 13.11 0.38
N GLU A 179 -6.04 14.42 0.12
CA GLU A 179 -4.88 15.31 0.12
C GLU A 179 -4.33 15.58 1.54
N SER A 180 -5.16 15.48 2.58
CA SER A 180 -4.76 15.62 4.00
C SER A 180 -3.82 14.53 4.54
N GLY A 181 -3.38 13.57 3.72
CA GLY A 181 -2.38 12.55 4.08
C GLY A 181 -2.85 11.47 5.07
N MET A 182 -4.10 11.52 5.54
CA MET A 182 -4.66 10.57 6.51
C MET A 182 -5.02 9.20 5.90
N PHE A 183 -5.14 9.12 4.57
CA PHE A 183 -5.31 7.87 3.83
C PHE A 183 -4.00 7.50 3.14
N ARG A 184 -3.40 6.39 3.59
CA ARG A 184 -2.24 5.76 2.95
C ARG A 184 -2.58 5.48 1.48
N PHE A 185 -2.04 6.32 0.59
CA PHE A 185 -2.08 6.28 -0.88
C PHE A 185 -3.39 5.74 -1.49
N PRO A 186 -4.32 6.62 -1.87
CA PRO A 186 -5.40 6.25 -2.77
C PRO A 186 -4.77 5.70 -4.06
N PRO A 187 -5.25 4.57 -4.57
CA PRO A 187 -4.62 3.86 -5.68
C PRO A 187 -4.39 4.73 -6.94
N PHE A 188 -5.17 5.80 -7.11
CA PHE A 188 -5.21 6.68 -8.31
C PHE A 188 -4.39 7.96 -8.27
N PHE A 189 -3.64 8.23 -7.20
CA PHE A 189 -2.64 9.30 -7.27
C PHE A 189 -1.50 8.82 -8.18
N ASN A 190 -1.73 8.92 -9.49
CA ASN A 190 -0.68 9.04 -10.47
C ASN A 190 -0.05 10.40 -10.21
N LEU A 191 1.15 10.38 -9.62
CA LEU A 191 2.02 11.52 -9.74
C LEU A 191 2.28 11.73 -11.24
N PRO A 192 2.35 12.97 -11.75
CA PRO A 192 2.91 13.23 -13.07
C PRO A 192 4.21 12.46 -13.26
N ASP A 193 4.53 12.02 -14.49
CA ASP A 193 5.73 11.21 -14.75
C ASP A 193 7.01 11.87 -14.20
N GLU A 194 7.05 13.20 -14.25
CA GLU A 194 8.10 14.07 -13.71
C GLU A 194 8.33 13.93 -12.20
N LEU A 195 7.32 13.46 -11.46
CA LEU A 195 7.32 13.31 -10.01
C LEU A 195 7.43 11.85 -9.55
N HIS A 196 7.51 10.89 -10.48
CA HIS A 196 7.70 9.47 -10.14
C HIS A 196 9.00 9.19 -9.36
N PHE A 197 10.03 10.01 -9.53
CA PHE A 197 11.27 9.89 -8.76
C PHE A 197 11.05 10.05 -7.24
N LEU A 198 10.00 10.76 -6.82
CA LEU A 198 9.66 10.95 -5.40
C LEU A 198 9.38 9.61 -4.73
N ILE A 199 8.75 8.67 -5.43
CA ILE A 199 8.41 7.34 -4.89
C ILE A 199 9.70 6.58 -4.56
N GLU A 200 10.65 6.50 -5.50
CA GLU A 200 11.89 5.75 -5.29
C GLU A 200 12.77 6.42 -4.22
N ASN A 201 12.86 7.75 -4.22
CA ASN A 201 13.65 8.46 -3.21
C ASN A 201 13.02 8.37 -1.82
N ALA A 202 11.70 8.46 -1.69
CA ALA A 202 11.01 8.23 -0.43
C ALA A 202 11.22 6.81 0.10
N ARG A 203 11.22 5.80 -0.80
CA ARG A 203 11.50 4.40 -0.45
C ARG A 203 12.91 4.23 0.11
N ARG A 204 13.92 4.78 -0.58
CA ARG A 204 15.32 4.74 -0.16
C ARG A 204 15.53 5.43 1.18
N MET A 205 14.94 6.62 1.35
CA MET A 205 15.00 7.37 2.60
C MET A 205 14.37 6.59 3.75
N PHE A 206 13.16 6.04 3.56
CA PHE A 206 12.48 5.25 4.57
C PHE A 206 13.29 4.01 4.99
N ALA A 207 13.85 3.27 4.02
CA ALA A 207 14.68 2.10 4.30
C ALA A 207 15.95 2.46 5.10
N ALA A 208 16.61 3.57 4.75
CA ALA A 208 17.79 4.05 5.46
C ALA A 208 17.46 4.48 6.90
N LEU A 209 16.38 5.25 7.08
CA LEU A 209 15.90 5.68 8.40
C LEU A 209 15.54 4.49 9.28
N PHE A 210 14.84 3.50 8.72
CA PHE A 210 14.47 2.29 9.45
C PHE A 210 15.69 1.49 9.89
N ALA A 211 16.66 1.29 9.01
CA ALA A 211 17.90 0.59 9.32
C ALA A 211 18.69 1.28 10.43
N LEU A 212 18.83 2.61 10.33
CA LEU A 212 19.57 3.41 11.29
C LEU A 212 18.86 3.50 12.64
N ALA A 213 17.55 3.72 12.66
CA ALA A 213 16.77 3.72 13.89
C ALA A 213 16.82 2.36 14.60
N GLY A 214 16.85 1.27 13.82
CA GLY A 214 17.07 -0.08 14.32
C GLY A 214 18.45 -0.28 14.94
N GLU A 215 19.51 0.21 14.29
CA GLU A 215 20.87 0.14 14.83
C GLU A 215 21.01 0.93 16.14
N LEU A 216 20.48 2.16 16.17
CA LEU A 216 20.53 3.05 17.33
C LEU A 216 19.66 2.59 18.50
N SER A 217 18.60 1.81 18.25
CA SER A 217 17.80 1.22 19.32
C SER A 217 18.50 0.05 20.01
N GLU A 218 19.37 -0.67 19.28
CA GLU A 218 20.20 -1.76 19.84
C GLU A 218 21.46 -1.23 20.53
N SER A 219 22.11 -0.21 19.95
CA SER A 219 23.31 0.42 20.48
C SER A 219 23.16 1.93 20.42
N PRO A 220 22.61 2.56 21.47
CA PRO A 220 22.44 4.01 21.51
C PRO A 220 23.77 4.73 21.35
N ASP A 221 23.86 5.55 20.32
CA ASP A 221 24.99 6.42 20.03
C ASP A 221 24.47 7.86 20.00
N PRO A 222 24.72 8.66 21.07
CA PRO A 222 24.19 10.01 21.18
C PRO A 222 24.57 10.92 20.02
N ASP A 223 25.78 10.77 19.47
CA ASP A 223 26.27 11.61 18.38
C ASP A 223 25.52 11.28 17.08
N ARG A 224 25.37 9.99 16.76
CA ARG A 224 24.60 9.54 15.59
C ARG A 224 23.11 9.80 15.73
N THR A 225 22.55 9.71 16.93
CA THR A 225 21.15 10.09 17.19
C THR A 225 20.92 11.58 16.97
N ALA A 226 21.81 12.44 17.50
CA ALA A 226 21.74 13.88 17.29
C ALA A 226 21.94 14.25 15.82
N GLU A 227 22.80 13.56 15.09
CA GLU A 227 22.99 13.74 13.65
C GLU A 227 21.72 13.37 12.85
N LEU A 228 21.10 12.23 13.17
CA LEU A 228 19.82 11.81 12.56
C LEU A 228 18.71 12.84 12.81
N GLU A 229 18.57 13.33 14.05
CA GLU A 229 17.59 14.35 14.39
C GLU A 229 17.80 15.62 13.57
N ARG A 230 19.06 16.11 13.49
CA ARG A 230 19.41 17.29 12.69
C ARG A 230 19.08 17.11 11.21
N LEU A 231 19.43 15.96 10.63
CA LEU A 231 19.15 15.66 9.22
C LEU A 231 17.64 15.62 8.93
N MET A 232 16.87 14.97 9.80
CA MET A 232 15.42 14.88 9.65
C MET A 232 14.75 16.25 9.74
N ARG A 233 15.10 17.04 10.75
CA ARG A 233 14.58 18.39 10.93
C ARG A 233 14.96 19.29 9.75
N SER A 234 16.24 19.33 9.37
CA SER A 234 16.69 20.16 8.25
C SER A 234 16.03 19.78 6.92
N THR A 235 15.77 18.49 6.70
CA THR A 235 15.08 18.03 5.49
C THR A 235 13.60 18.44 5.52
N ALA A 236 12.92 18.28 6.65
CA ALA A 236 11.54 18.70 6.82
C ALA A 236 11.39 20.22 6.59
N ASP A 237 12.22 21.03 7.25
CA ASP A 237 12.20 22.50 7.11
C ASP A 237 12.36 22.93 5.64
N LYS A 238 13.28 22.31 4.90
CA LYS A 238 13.49 22.61 3.47
C LYS A 238 12.30 22.21 2.60
N LEU A 239 11.64 21.09 2.91
CA LEU A 239 10.45 20.66 2.20
C LEU A 239 9.27 21.60 2.48
N GLU A 240 9.12 22.06 3.72
CA GLU A 240 8.12 23.05 4.12
C GLU A 240 8.33 24.39 3.41
N GLN A 241 9.57 24.88 3.32
CA GLN A 241 9.91 26.10 2.55
C GLN A 241 9.53 25.99 1.07
N LEU A 242 9.66 24.81 0.46
CA LEU A 242 9.24 24.61 -0.93
C LEU A 242 7.71 24.68 -1.10
N LEU A 243 6.93 24.42 -0.05
CA LEU A 243 5.47 24.53 -0.06
C LEU A 243 4.97 25.97 0.07
N GLU A 244 5.74 26.84 0.73
CA GLU A 244 5.39 28.25 0.94
C GLU A 244 5.45 29.08 -0.36
N GLY A 245 6.12 28.57 -1.40
CA GLY A 245 6.31 29.24 -2.69
C GLY A 245 7.28 30.43 -2.58
N PRO A 246 7.76 31.00 -3.70
CA PRO A 246 8.57 32.21 -3.62
C PRO A 246 7.73 33.34 -3.03
N GLU A 247 8.23 34.02 -1.99
CA GLU A 247 7.65 35.27 -1.50
C GLU A 247 7.40 36.19 -2.71
N LYS A 248 6.15 36.63 -2.87
CA LYS A 248 5.75 37.60 -3.91
C LYS A 248 6.33 38.98 -3.65
#